data_AF-A0A917UHR0-F1
#
_entry.id   AF-A0A917UHR0-F1
#
_cell.length_a   1.000
_cell.length_b   1.000
_cell.length_c   1.000
_cell.angle_alpha   90.00
_cell.angle_beta   90.00
_cell.angle_gamma   90.00
#
_symmetry.space_group_name_H-M   'P 1'
#
loop_
_entity.id
_entity.type
_entity.pdbx_description
1 polymer ?
#
loop_
_entity_poly.entity_id
_entity_poly.type
_entity_poly.pdbx_seq_one_letter_code
_entity_poly.pdbx_strand_id
1 'polypeptide(L)'
;MGGPAARRMGTAVTRRAAAGDRLWRRRDTNPADVEQMVTLAQHAAVAAWLHAGLDVVVDDTCQAQSTMDAWVELAVATGADLHVWDFRDVPLEVCIARDAQRGQAGGRLVGESAIRRVAERCAAVKVPKGTQVHPGPQAPPPEVPPVDPCQHRGPEETDVPDLST
;
A
#
# COMPACT_ATOMS: atom_id res chain seq x y z
N MET A 1 -14.40 26.07 -40.98
CA MET A 1 -13.88 26.94 -39.90
C MET A 1 -13.82 26.11 -38.63
N GLY A 2 -12.67 25.49 -38.34
CA GLY A 2 -12.46 24.69 -37.12
C GLY A 2 -11.46 25.41 -36.21
N GLY A 3 -11.91 25.85 -35.04
CA GLY A 3 -11.04 26.43 -34.02
C GLY A 3 -10.13 25.37 -33.39
N PRO A 4 -8.92 25.73 -32.91
CA PRO A 4 -7.96 24.75 -32.44
C PRO A 4 -8.44 24.09 -31.13
N ALA A 5 -8.38 22.76 -31.10
CA ALA A 5 -8.62 21.95 -29.91
C ALA A 5 -7.63 22.35 -28.80
N ALA A 6 -8.16 22.76 -27.65
CA ALA A 6 -7.38 23.03 -26.46
C ALA A 6 -6.73 21.72 -25.99
N ARG A 7 -5.43 21.57 -26.26
CA ARG A 7 -4.61 20.50 -25.68
C ARG A 7 -4.66 20.68 -24.16
N ARG A 8 -5.27 19.75 -23.41
CA ARG A 8 -5.15 19.71 -21.96
C ARG A 8 -3.69 19.39 -21.65
N MET A 9 -2.97 20.42 -21.21
CA MET A 9 -1.58 20.33 -20.77
C MET A 9 -1.56 19.46 -19.51
N GLY A 10 -1.02 18.25 -19.63
CA GLY A 10 -0.81 17.38 -18.48
C GLY A 10 0.13 18.07 -17.49
N THR A 11 -0.32 18.25 -16.26
CA THR A 11 0.55 18.76 -15.18
C THR A 11 1.51 17.65 -14.77
N ALA A 12 2.70 17.62 -15.37
CA ALA A 12 3.79 16.80 -14.89
C ALA A 12 4.49 17.52 -13.72
N VAL A 13 4.34 17.00 -12.50
CA VAL A 13 5.17 17.44 -11.37
C VAL A 13 6.55 16.81 -11.54
N THR A 14 7.45 17.51 -12.22
CA THR A 14 8.88 17.23 -12.15
C THR A 14 9.51 18.20 -11.17
N ARG A 15 10.07 17.70 -10.06
CA ARG A 15 11.00 18.51 -9.26
C ARG A 15 12.35 18.47 -9.95
N ARG A 16 12.96 19.64 -10.12
CA ARG A 16 14.32 19.84 -10.65
C ARG A 16 15.29 18.96 -9.85
N ALA A 17 15.89 17.96 -10.49
CA ALA A 17 17.06 17.29 -9.93
C ALA A 17 18.19 18.33 -9.84
N ALA A 18 18.60 18.69 -8.63
CA ALA A 18 19.95 19.19 -8.46
C ALA A 18 20.87 17.99 -8.71
N ALA A 19 21.59 18.04 -9.83
CA ALA A 19 22.58 17.05 -10.19
C ALA A 19 23.55 16.83 -9.02
N GLY A 20 23.72 15.59 -8.58
CA GLY A 20 24.93 15.19 -7.85
C GLY A 20 24.75 14.38 -6.57
N ASP A 21 23.60 14.37 -5.91
CA ASP A 21 23.50 13.71 -4.59
C ASP A 21 22.54 12.53 -4.59
N ARG A 22 23.06 11.36 -4.20
CA ARG A 22 22.28 10.17 -3.87
C ARG A 22 21.27 10.56 -2.78
N LEU A 23 20.00 10.75 -3.19
CA LEU A 23 18.89 11.22 -2.35
C LEU A 23 18.71 10.39 -1.06
N TRP A 24 19.18 9.14 -1.06
CA TRP A 24 19.07 8.18 0.04
C TRP A 24 20.18 8.24 1.09
N ARG A 25 21.14 9.16 0.99
CA ARG A 25 22.27 9.26 1.92
C ARG A 25 22.56 10.68 2.42
N ARG A 26 21.52 11.49 2.61
CA ARG A 26 21.64 12.71 3.43
C ARG A 26 21.69 12.30 4.90
N ARG A 27 22.82 12.59 5.54
CA ARG A 27 23.11 12.26 6.96
C ARG A 27 22.30 13.11 7.94
N ASP A 28 21.57 14.09 7.41
CA ASP A 28 20.85 15.18 8.06
C ASP A 28 19.33 15.06 7.93
N THR A 29 18.79 14.07 7.20
CA THR A 29 17.34 13.86 7.14
C THR A 29 16.86 13.26 8.45
N ASN A 30 15.95 13.96 9.14
CA ASN A 30 15.30 13.44 10.33
C ASN A 30 14.52 12.16 9.95
N PRO A 31 14.72 11.02 10.65
CA PRO A 31 14.00 9.78 10.37
C PRO A 31 12.47 9.96 10.33
N ALA A 32 11.92 10.85 11.16
CA ALA A 32 10.49 11.13 11.15
C ALA A 32 10.01 11.74 9.81
N ASP A 33 10.82 12.61 9.20
CA ASP A 33 10.49 13.24 7.92
C ASP A 33 10.53 12.21 6.78
N VAL A 34 11.46 11.25 6.86
CA VAL A 34 11.55 10.15 5.89
C VAL A 34 10.32 9.25 5.97
N GLU A 35 9.89 8.85 7.18
CA GLU A 35 8.69 8.03 7.37
C GLU A 35 7.44 8.73 6.82
N GLN A 36 7.29 10.04 7.10
CA GLN A 36 6.18 10.82 6.54
C GLN A 36 6.20 10.88 5.00
N MET A 37 7.38 11.02 4.40
CA MET A 37 7.52 11.00 2.94
C MET A 37 7.14 9.65 2.34
N VAL A 38 7.50 8.55 3.00
CA VAL A 38 7.13 7.19 2.58
C VAL A 38 5.61 7.00 2.67
N THR A 39 4.99 7.39 3.78
CA THR A 39 3.52 7.32 3.94
C THR A 39 2.80 8.14 2.88
N LEU A 40 3.27 9.37 2.61
CA LEU A 40 2.68 10.21 1.56
C LEU A 40 2.78 9.58 0.17
N ALA A 41 3.94 9.04 -0.18
CA ALA A 41 4.16 8.39 -1.46
C ALA A 41 3.27 7.14 -1.62
N GLN A 42 3.14 6.35 -0.55
CA GLN A 42 2.26 5.18 -0.51
C GLN A 42 0.80 5.58 -0.73
N HIS A 43 0.28 6.55 0.02
CA HIS A 43 -1.11 6.99 -0.11
C HIS A 43 -1.41 7.51 -1.53
N ALA A 44 -0.47 8.26 -2.13
CA ALA A 44 -0.62 8.75 -3.50
C ALA A 44 -0.66 7.60 -4.53
N ALA A 45 0.16 6.56 -4.35
CA ALA A 45 0.15 5.39 -5.22
C ALA A 45 -1.16 4.59 -5.09
N VAL A 46 -1.61 4.34 -3.86
CA VAL A 46 -2.89 3.66 -3.59
C VAL A 46 -4.04 4.44 -4.21
N ALA A 47 -4.08 5.77 -4.01
CA ALA A 47 -5.09 6.63 -4.61
C ALA A 47 -5.13 6.47 -6.14
N ALA A 48 -3.97 6.52 -6.80
CA ALA A 48 -3.89 6.41 -8.26
C ALA A 48 -4.40 5.06 -8.77
N TRP A 49 -4.10 3.96 -8.08
CA TRP A 49 -4.57 2.62 -8.44
C TRP A 49 -6.09 2.45 -8.22
N LEU A 50 -6.62 2.97 -7.12
CA LEU A 50 -8.07 2.95 -6.86
C LEU A 50 -8.84 3.75 -7.91
N HIS A 51 -8.35 4.94 -8.31
CA HIS A 51 -8.96 5.71 -9.40
C HIS A 51 -8.87 5.02 -10.76
N ALA A 52 -7.90 4.12 -10.95
CA ALA A 52 -7.79 3.28 -12.13
C ALA A 52 -8.70 2.04 -12.07
N GLY A 53 -9.50 1.87 -11.00
CA GLY A 53 -10.41 0.74 -10.82
C GLY A 53 -9.71 -0.56 -10.38
N LEU A 54 -8.52 -0.47 -9.80
CA LEU A 54 -7.77 -1.62 -9.30
C LEU A 54 -7.94 -1.78 -7.79
N ASP A 55 -8.07 -3.02 -7.34
CA ASP A 55 -8.02 -3.37 -5.93
C ASP A 55 -6.57 -3.32 -5.42
N VAL A 56 -6.40 -2.83 -4.19
CA VAL A 56 -5.07 -2.64 -3.58
C VAL A 56 -5.01 -3.29 -2.20
N VAL A 57 -3.96 -4.09 -1.98
CA VAL A 57 -3.63 -4.63 -0.65
C VAL A 57 -2.44 -3.86 -0.09
N VAL A 58 -2.59 -3.33 1.13
CA VAL A 58 -1.52 -2.63 1.86
C VAL A 58 -1.01 -3.53 2.98
N ASP A 59 0.17 -4.11 2.80
CA ASP A 59 0.83 -4.96 3.81
C ASP A 59 1.77 -4.14 4.69
N ASP A 60 1.19 -3.37 5.60
CA ASP A 60 1.93 -2.61 6.60
C ASP A 60 1.75 -3.17 8.00
N THR A 61 2.86 -3.19 8.75
CA THR A 61 2.83 -3.66 10.13
C THR A 61 2.32 -2.56 11.07
N CYS A 62 1.06 -2.68 11.49
CA CYS A 62 0.53 -2.00 12.66
C CYS A 62 0.70 -0.49 12.64
N GLN A 63 -0.15 0.13 11.85
CA GLN A 63 -0.17 1.57 11.59
C GLN A 63 -0.67 2.38 12.79
N ALA A 64 -0.20 3.63 12.91
CA ALA A 64 -0.72 4.55 13.92
C ALA A 64 -2.20 4.87 13.65
N GLN A 65 -2.95 5.28 14.68
CA GLN A 65 -4.38 5.60 14.53
C GLN A 65 -4.62 6.65 13.44
N SER A 66 -3.77 7.68 13.36
CA SER A 66 -3.86 8.72 12.32
C SER A 66 -3.75 8.18 10.90
N THR A 67 -2.93 7.14 10.69
CA THR A 67 -2.80 6.50 9.38
C THR A 67 -4.04 5.65 9.07
N MET A 68 -4.61 4.97 10.07
CA MET A 68 -5.88 4.26 9.90
C MET A 68 -7.02 5.20 9.52
N ASP A 69 -7.09 6.37 10.16
CA ASP A 69 -8.10 7.39 9.84
C ASP A 69 -7.90 7.93 8.41
N ALA A 70 -6.65 8.13 7.98
CA ALA A 70 -6.32 8.54 6.62
C ALA A 70 -6.71 7.48 5.56
N TRP A 71 -6.66 6.18 5.88
CA TRP A 71 -7.17 5.14 4.98
C TRP A 71 -8.69 5.22 4.79
N VAL A 72 -9.44 5.57 5.84
CA VAL A 72 -10.89 5.79 5.74
C VAL A 72 -11.18 6.98 4.84
N GLU A 73 -10.48 8.10 5.05
CA GLU A 73 -10.63 9.30 4.22
C GLU A 73 -10.32 9.00 2.76
N LEU A 74 -9.25 8.23 2.50
CA LEU A 74 -8.89 7.84 1.14
C LEU A 74 -9.96 6.97 0.48
N ALA A 75 -10.46 5.95 1.17
CA ALA A 75 -11.50 5.07 0.66
C ALA A 75 -12.77 5.87 0.30
N VAL A 76 -13.19 6.81 1.16
CA VAL A 76 -14.30 7.72 0.88
C VAL A 76 -14.02 8.58 -0.34
N ALA A 77 -12.82 9.16 -0.45
CA ALA A 77 -12.43 10.03 -1.56
C ALA A 77 -12.39 9.31 -2.91
N THR A 78 -12.00 8.03 -2.93
CA THR A 78 -11.93 7.21 -4.15
C THR A 78 -13.23 6.44 -4.43
N GLY A 79 -14.18 6.44 -3.50
CA GLY A 79 -15.40 5.62 -3.58
C GLY A 79 -15.12 4.11 -3.43
N ALA A 80 -14.00 3.74 -2.80
CA ALA A 80 -13.63 2.35 -2.58
C ALA A 80 -14.16 1.82 -1.24
N ASP A 81 -14.36 0.52 -1.14
CA ASP A 81 -14.64 -0.15 0.13
C ASP A 81 -13.33 -0.37 0.91
N LEU A 82 -13.34 -0.09 2.22
CA LEU A 82 -12.21 -0.37 3.10
C LEU A 82 -12.42 -1.70 3.82
N HIS A 83 -11.46 -2.60 3.65
CA HIS A 83 -11.40 -3.90 4.30
C HIS A 83 -10.14 -3.99 5.18
N VAL A 84 -10.29 -4.45 6.42
CA VAL A 84 -9.18 -4.65 7.37
C VAL A 84 -9.10 -6.12 7.75
N TRP A 85 -7.93 -6.72 7.51
CA TRP A 85 -7.61 -8.06 8.03
C TRP A 85 -6.92 -7.92 9.38
N ASP A 86 -7.61 -8.33 10.42
CA ASP A 86 -7.14 -8.23 11.79
C ASP A 86 -6.48 -9.54 12.24
N PHE A 87 -5.17 -9.49 12.44
CA PHE A 87 -4.35 -10.61 12.91
C PHE A 87 -4.07 -10.56 14.41
N ARG A 88 -4.75 -9.70 15.18
CA ARG A 88 -4.51 -9.58 16.64
C ARG A 88 -4.99 -10.79 17.43
N ASP A 89 -5.74 -11.70 16.80
CA ASP A 89 -6.10 -13.01 17.36
C ASP A 89 -4.93 -14.01 17.33
N VAL A 90 -3.87 -13.75 16.55
CA VAL A 90 -2.66 -14.59 16.51
C VAL A 90 -1.86 -14.39 17.80
N PRO A 91 -1.58 -15.44 18.58
CA PRO A 91 -0.82 -15.32 19.82
C PRO A 91 0.60 -14.79 19.59
N LEU A 92 1.06 -13.89 20.46
CA LEU A 92 2.39 -13.28 20.40
C LEU A 92 3.53 -14.31 20.30
N GLU A 93 3.43 -15.41 21.06
CA GLU A 93 4.42 -16.48 21.05
C GLU A 93 4.47 -17.24 19.71
N VAL A 94 3.34 -17.32 18.99
CA VAL A 94 3.30 -17.87 17.63
C VAL A 94 4.05 -16.94 16.66
N CYS A 95 3.87 -15.61 16.79
CA CYS A 95 4.59 -14.64 15.98
C CYS A 95 6.11 -14.72 16.19
N ILE A 96 6.55 -14.86 17.45
CA ILE A 96 7.97 -15.01 17.81
C ILE A 96 8.54 -16.31 17.23
N ALA A 97 7.82 -17.43 17.38
CA ALA A 97 8.23 -18.70 16.82
C ALA A 97 8.35 -18.66 15.28
N ARG A 98 7.39 -18.02 14.61
CA ARG A 98 7.41 -17.85 13.13
C ARG A 98 8.57 -16.97 12.66
N ASP A 99 8.91 -15.90 13.38
CA ASP A 99 10.09 -15.09 13.05
C ASP A 99 11.38 -15.91 13.19
N ALA A 100 11.54 -16.66 14.29
CA ALA A 100 12.68 -17.54 14.48
C ALA A 100 12.82 -18.59 13.37
N GLN A 101 11.71 -19.24 12.98
CA GLN A 101 11.68 -20.19 11.87
C GLN A 101 12.06 -19.52 10.54
N ARG A 102 11.56 -18.30 10.27
CA ARG A 102 11.93 -17.52 9.08
C ARG A 102 13.44 -17.25 9.04
N GLY A 103 14.05 -16.92 10.18
CA GLY A 103 15.50 -16.74 10.27
C GLY A 103 16.30 -18.02 10.04
N GLN A 104 15.85 -19.15 10.59
CA GLN A 104 16.47 -20.45 10.38
C GLN A 104 16.45 -20.88 8.90
N ALA A 105 15.40 -20.49 8.17
CA ALA A 105 15.28 -20.71 6.73
C ALA A 105 16.12 -19.71 5.88
N GLY A 106 16.93 -18.86 6.50
CA GLY A 106 17.75 -17.85 5.81
C GLY A 106 17.01 -16.56 5.46
N GLY A 107 15.77 -16.38 5.92
CA GLY A 107 15.00 -15.16 5.76
C GLY A 107 15.39 -14.05 6.74
N ARG A 108 14.77 -12.88 6.57
CA ARG A 108 14.96 -11.73 7.48
C ARG A 108 14.41 -12.04 8.87
N LEU A 109 15.21 -11.74 9.90
CA LEU A 109 14.80 -11.70 11.29
C LEU A 109 14.40 -10.29 11.71
N VAL A 110 13.33 -10.18 12.48
CA VAL A 110 12.92 -8.94 13.13
C VAL A 110 13.35 -8.93 14.60
N GLY A 111 13.25 -10.09 15.27
CA GLY A 111 13.63 -10.28 16.66
C GLY A 111 12.48 -10.04 17.63
N GLU A 112 12.51 -10.79 18.73
CA GLU A 112 11.46 -10.83 19.75
C GLU A 112 11.11 -9.43 20.30
N SER A 113 12.10 -8.63 20.69
CA SER A 113 11.86 -7.32 21.30
C SER A 113 11.10 -6.36 20.37
N ALA A 114 11.37 -6.43 19.06
CA ALA A 114 10.65 -5.63 18.07
C ALA A 114 9.22 -6.14 17.88
N ILE A 115 9.01 -7.46 17.85
CA ILE A 115 7.67 -8.07 17.76
C ILE A 115 6.81 -7.70 18.97
N ARG A 116 7.35 -7.79 20.20
CA ARG A 116 6.63 -7.39 21.42
C ARG A 116 6.22 -5.92 21.37
N ARG A 117 7.12 -5.02 20.95
CA ARG A 117 6.82 -3.59 20.79
C ARG A 117 5.70 -3.33 19.78
N VAL A 118 5.71 -4.06 18.65
CA VAL A 118 4.65 -3.96 17.66
C VAL A 118 3.32 -4.44 18.25
N ALA A 119 3.29 -5.59 18.93
CA ALA A 119 2.07 -6.11 19.54
C ALA A 119 1.44 -5.14 20.54
N GLU A 120 2.26 -4.53 21.41
CA GLU A 120 1.82 -3.48 22.34
C GLU A 120 1.21 -2.29 21.61
N ARG A 121 1.85 -1.82 20.54
CA ARG A 121 1.33 -0.73 19.71
C ARG A 121 -0.02 -1.10 19.09
N CYS A 122 -0.18 -2.32 18.57
CA CYS A 122 -1.41 -2.75 17.90
C CYS A 122 -2.58 -2.92 18.86
N ALA A 123 -2.30 -3.26 20.11
CA ALA A 123 -3.32 -3.34 21.15
C ALA A 123 -3.98 -1.97 21.40
N ALA A 124 -3.25 -0.87 21.19
CA ALA A 124 -3.77 0.49 21.36
C ALA A 124 -4.54 1.03 20.15
N VAL A 125 -4.33 0.46 18.96
CA VAL A 125 -4.96 0.92 17.70
C VAL A 125 -6.38 0.37 17.57
N LYS A 126 -7.31 1.24 17.21
CA LYS A 126 -8.72 0.89 17.00
C LYS A 126 -8.99 0.78 15.52
N VAL A 127 -9.73 -0.27 15.14
CA VAL A 127 -10.24 -0.38 13.78
C VAL A 127 -11.32 0.70 13.58
N PRO A 128 -11.23 1.51 12.51
CA PRO A 128 -12.22 2.53 12.25
C PRO A 128 -13.63 1.95 12.11
N LYS A 129 -14.64 2.74 12.50
CA LYS A 129 -16.05 2.34 12.38
C LYS A 129 -16.47 2.30 10.92
N GLY A 130 -17.36 1.36 10.57
CA GLY A 130 -17.86 1.22 9.20
C GLY A 130 -16.91 0.51 8.24
N THR A 131 -15.76 0.03 8.73
CA THR A 131 -14.83 -0.81 7.97
C THR A 131 -15.24 -2.27 8.04
N GLN A 132 -15.11 -3.00 6.93
CA GLN A 132 -15.32 -4.45 6.93
C GLN A 132 -14.11 -5.13 7.56
N VAL A 133 -14.30 -5.90 8.64
CA VAL A 133 -13.21 -6.56 9.36
C VAL A 133 -13.23 -8.05 9.11
N HIS A 134 -12.08 -8.58 8.71
CA HIS A 134 -11.88 -10.00 8.43
C HIS A 134 -10.90 -10.56 9.47
N PRO A 135 -11.13 -11.78 10.00
CA PRO A 135 -10.12 -12.45 10.79
C PRO A 135 -8.90 -12.76 9.93
N GLY A 136 -7.71 -12.74 10.54
CA GLY A 136 -6.50 -13.17 9.86
C GLY A 136 -6.62 -14.61 9.34
N PRO A 137 -6.16 -14.95 8.12
CA PRO A 137 -6.12 -16.33 7.64
C PRO A 137 -5.37 -17.23 8.64
N GLN A 138 -6.08 -18.24 9.15
CA GLN A 138 -5.57 -19.21 10.13
C GLN A 138 -4.72 -20.33 9.51
N ALA A 139 -4.73 -20.47 8.18
CA ALA A 139 -4.03 -21.51 7.43
C ALA A 139 -3.02 -20.91 6.44
N PRO A 140 -1.95 -21.63 6.07
CA PRO A 140 -1.15 -21.25 4.91
C PRO A 140 -2.09 -21.14 3.69
N PRO A 141 -1.97 -20.08 2.88
CA PRO A 141 -2.80 -19.95 1.69
C PRO A 141 -2.59 -21.20 0.82
N PRO A 142 -3.65 -21.70 0.15
CA PRO A 142 -3.44 -22.69 -0.90
C PRO A 142 -2.40 -22.13 -1.88
N GLU A 143 -1.53 -23.00 -2.41
CA GLU A 143 -0.53 -22.62 -3.41
C GLU A 143 -1.24 -21.85 -4.54
N VAL A 144 -1.04 -20.53 -4.58
CA VAL A 144 -1.66 -19.69 -5.60
C VAL A 144 -0.89 -19.96 -6.88
N PRO A 145 -1.52 -20.49 -7.94
CA PRO A 145 -0.84 -20.64 -9.21
C PRO A 145 -0.39 -19.23 -9.68
N PRO A 146 0.74 -19.12 -10.38
CA PRO A 146 1.25 -17.82 -10.81
C PRO A 146 0.17 -17.07 -11.58
N VAL A 147 -0.24 -15.92 -11.04
CA VAL A 147 -1.15 -14.99 -11.71
C VAL A 147 -0.38 -14.34 -12.86
N ASP A 148 -0.89 -14.47 -14.07
CA ASP A 148 -0.41 -13.70 -15.21
C ASP A 148 -0.97 -12.27 -15.06
N PRO A 149 -0.11 -11.25 -14.84
CA PRO A 149 -0.54 -9.88 -14.57
C PRO A 149 -1.33 -9.25 -15.72
N CYS A 150 -1.39 -9.90 -16.90
CA CYS A 150 -2.17 -9.45 -18.05
C CYS A 150 -3.60 -10.03 -18.15
N GLN A 151 -4.03 -10.92 -17.26
CA GLN A 151 -5.35 -11.57 -17.35
C GLN A 151 -6.54 -10.71 -16.91
N HIS A 152 -6.31 -9.50 -16.40
CA HIS A 152 -7.37 -8.51 -16.12
C HIS A 152 -7.64 -7.54 -17.27
N ARG A 153 -7.23 -7.89 -18.49
CA ARG A 153 -7.70 -7.15 -19.67
C ARG A 153 -9.23 -7.32 -19.74
N GLY A 154 -9.97 -6.24 -19.45
CA GLY A 154 -11.43 -6.18 -19.61
C GLY A 154 -11.85 -6.60 -21.03
N PRO A 155 -13.16 -6.83 -21.28
CA PRO A 155 -13.64 -7.28 -22.58
C PRO A 155 -13.04 -6.41 -23.68
N GLU A 156 -12.45 -7.06 -24.70
CA GLU A 156 -11.79 -6.41 -25.82
C GLU A 156 -12.56 -5.16 -26.27
N GLU A 157 -11.88 -4.02 -26.20
CA GLU A 157 -12.32 -2.74 -26.75
C GLU A 157 -12.47 -2.92 -28.26
N THR A 158 -13.65 -3.36 -28.68
CA THR A 158 -14.04 -3.41 -30.08
C THR A 158 -14.13 -2.00 -30.62
N ASP A 159 -13.50 -1.78 -31.78
CA ASP A 159 -13.60 -0.63 -32.68
C ASP A 159 -13.14 0.73 -32.12
N VAL A 160 -11.83 0.96 -32.17
CA VAL A 160 -11.29 2.32 -32.34
C VAL A 160 -11.23 2.59 -33.86
N PRO A 161 -12.09 3.47 -34.44
CA PRO A 161 -12.03 3.73 -35.87
C PRO A 161 -10.73 4.46 -36.24
N ASP A 162 -10.12 3.98 -37.31
CA ASP A 162 -8.90 4.52 -37.91
C ASP A 162 -9.10 5.97 -38.36
N LEU A 163 -8.56 6.91 -37.58
CA LEU A 163 -8.49 8.32 -37.92
C LEU A 163 -7.22 8.61 -38.71
N SER A 164 -7.16 8.04 -39.92
CA SER A 164 -6.21 8.45 -40.95
C SER A 164 -6.94 9.17 -42.08
N THR A 165 -6.94 10.51 -41.98
CA THR A 165 -7.18 11.44 -43.10
C THR A 165 -6.02 12.43 -43.12
#